data_AF-A0A960JTL2-F1
#
_entry.id   AF-A0A960JTL2-F1
#
_cell.length_a   1.000
_cell.length_b   1.000
_cell.length_c   1.000
_cell.angle_alpha   90.00
_cell.angle_beta   90.00
_cell.angle_gamma   90.00
#
_symmetry.space_group_name_H-M   'P 1'
#
loop_
_entity.id
_entity.type
_entity.pdbx_description
1 polymer ?
#
loop_
_entity_poly.entity_id
_entity_poly.type
_entity_poly.pdbx_seq_one_letter_code
_entity_poly.pdbx_strand_id
1 'polypeptide(L)'
;MNAPKIAHFDPFSGPPRIHGASRVGIRPGTEIIHPLAATGERPLRFEVVGLPVGVEVDSEGILRGTAPVERGEHNLAVTVTNAKGAATASVELVVGDTLALTPPMGWNSWNVYASRVSADVVLRTAQAMVDSGMRDLGYQYINIDDHWHAPERASDGRPVANSETFGEGIAALADAVHGLGLKLGIYSDAGTMTCGKCFGGYGYERIDAETYASWGVDLLKYDYCFAPSSADVARSRYTTMGNALKATNRSIVFSVCEWGFRKPWQWAH
;
A
#
# COMPACT_ATOMS: atom_id res chain seq x y z
N MET A 1 9.54 -0.73 -43.45
CA MET A 1 9.68 -0.27 -42.06
C MET A 1 9.84 -1.50 -41.19
N ASN A 2 11.01 -1.73 -40.60
CA ASN A 2 11.18 -2.83 -39.64
C ASN A 2 10.50 -2.40 -38.34
N ALA A 3 9.48 -3.16 -37.89
CA ALA A 3 8.93 -2.96 -36.57
C ALA A 3 10.07 -3.03 -35.53
N PRO A 4 10.10 -2.15 -34.52
CA PRO A 4 11.10 -2.24 -33.48
C PRO A 4 11.01 -3.62 -32.84
N LYS A 5 12.17 -4.28 -32.63
CA LYS A 5 12.22 -5.53 -31.87
C LYS A 5 11.64 -5.24 -30.50
N ILE A 6 10.52 -5.89 -30.18
CA ILE A 6 10.02 -5.93 -28.81
C ILE A 6 11.09 -6.65 -28.01
N ALA A 7 11.76 -5.94 -27.10
CA ALA A 7 12.69 -6.55 -26.18
C ALA A 7 11.90 -7.51 -25.28
N HIS A 8 12.18 -8.80 -25.37
CA HIS A 8 11.65 -9.78 -24.42
C HIS A 8 12.38 -9.58 -23.10
N PHE A 9 11.64 -9.20 -22.06
CA PHE A 9 12.16 -9.06 -20.71
C PHE A 9 11.63 -10.21 -19.86
N ASP A 10 12.53 -11.03 -19.33
CA ASP A 10 12.22 -12.08 -18.36
C ASP A 10 12.81 -11.68 -16.99
N PRO A 11 11.97 -11.32 -15.99
CA PRO A 11 12.41 -10.88 -14.67
C PRO A 11 13.10 -11.98 -13.85
N PHE A 12 13.04 -13.23 -14.29
CA PHE A 12 13.60 -14.38 -13.56
C PHE A 12 14.81 -14.99 -14.26
N SER A 13 15.46 -14.23 -15.14
CA SER A 13 16.65 -14.67 -15.86
C SER A 13 17.86 -13.80 -15.58
N GLY A 14 19.06 -14.40 -15.64
CA GLY A 14 20.32 -13.67 -15.59
C GLY A 14 20.78 -13.25 -14.18
N PRO A 15 21.82 -12.40 -14.09
CA PRO A 15 22.34 -11.91 -12.82
C PRO A 15 21.34 -10.98 -12.13
N PRO A 16 21.44 -10.81 -10.80
CA PRO A 16 20.52 -9.98 -10.05
C PRO A 16 20.57 -8.53 -10.53
N ARG A 17 19.42 -7.85 -10.47
CA ARG A 17 19.32 -6.39 -10.65
C ARG A 17 18.37 -5.86 -9.60
N ILE A 18 18.79 -4.84 -8.87
CA ILE A 18 17.99 -4.18 -7.85
C ILE A 18 17.20 -3.04 -8.50
N HIS A 19 15.93 -2.95 -8.16
CA HIS A 19 14.95 -1.98 -8.68
C HIS A 19 14.25 -1.27 -7.51
N GLY A 20 13.16 -0.56 -7.82
CA GLY A 20 12.27 0.02 -6.82
C GLY A 20 12.77 1.35 -6.25
N ALA A 21 12.23 1.69 -5.09
CA ALA A 21 12.48 2.97 -4.44
C ALA A 21 13.85 3.00 -3.76
N SER A 22 14.65 4.03 -4.02
CA SER A 22 15.89 4.28 -3.29
C SER A 22 15.67 4.94 -1.92
N ARG A 23 14.46 5.43 -1.65
CA ARG A 23 14.05 6.03 -0.37
C ARG A 23 12.67 5.54 0.03
N VAL A 24 12.53 5.09 1.28
CA VAL A 24 11.30 4.51 1.81
C VAL A 24 10.92 5.24 3.09
N GLY A 25 9.76 5.90 3.09
CA GLY A 25 9.25 6.61 4.27
C GLY A 25 8.38 5.69 5.13
N ILE A 26 8.62 5.71 6.44
CA ILE A 26 7.83 4.96 7.43
C ILE A 26 7.66 5.80 8.70
N ARG A 27 6.50 5.69 9.37
CA ARG A 27 6.28 6.36 10.67
C ARG A 27 6.98 5.63 11.81
N PRO A 28 7.44 6.36 12.84
CA PRO A 28 8.08 5.75 13.99
C PRO A 28 7.18 4.73 14.69
N GLY A 29 7.76 3.61 15.13
CA GLY A 29 7.05 2.58 15.91
C GLY A 29 5.96 1.82 15.14
N THR A 30 5.91 1.91 13.81
CA THR A 30 4.91 1.22 12.98
C THR A 30 5.50 0.00 12.27
N GLU A 31 4.66 -0.95 11.90
CA GLU A 31 5.07 -2.15 11.16
C GLU A 31 5.73 -1.80 9.82
N ILE A 32 6.82 -2.51 9.50
CA ILE A 32 7.50 -2.45 8.22
C ILE A 32 7.17 -3.71 7.44
N ILE A 33 6.68 -3.50 6.22
CA ILE A 33 6.59 -4.51 5.16
C ILE A 33 7.11 -3.80 3.92
N HIS A 34 8.26 -4.15 3.37
CA HIS A 34 8.74 -3.50 2.13
C HIS A 34 9.60 -4.45 1.28
N PRO A 35 9.18 -4.78 0.04
CA PRO A 35 9.98 -5.61 -0.83
C PRO A 35 11.22 -4.85 -1.33
N LEU A 36 12.41 -5.40 -1.09
CA LEU A 36 13.63 -4.99 -1.78
C LEU A 36 13.59 -5.55 -3.19
N ALA A 37 12.95 -4.80 -4.09
CA ALA A 37 12.65 -5.22 -5.45
C ALA A 37 13.91 -5.65 -6.21
N ALA A 38 14.00 -6.92 -6.61
CA ALA A 38 15.12 -7.43 -7.37
C ALA A 38 14.72 -8.55 -8.35
N THR A 39 15.15 -8.41 -9.60
CA THR A 39 14.99 -9.42 -10.66
C THR A 39 16.25 -10.26 -10.80
N GLY A 40 16.16 -11.45 -11.37
CA GLY A 40 17.28 -12.34 -11.66
C GLY A 40 16.90 -13.81 -11.50
N GLU A 41 17.77 -14.69 -11.97
CA GLU A 41 17.60 -16.14 -11.82
C GLU A 41 17.49 -16.53 -10.35
N ARG A 42 16.44 -17.29 -10.00
CA ARG A 42 16.19 -17.77 -8.63
C ARG A 42 17.03 -19.02 -8.33
N PRO A 43 17.39 -19.29 -7.05
CA PRO A 43 17.09 -18.48 -5.88
C PRO A 43 17.95 -17.21 -5.81
N LEU A 44 17.35 -16.12 -5.33
CA LEU A 44 18.10 -14.92 -4.90
C LEU A 44 18.41 -15.03 -3.41
N ARG A 45 19.57 -14.52 -3.00
CA ARG A 45 19.92 -14.33 -1.60
C ARG A 45 20.14 -12.86 -1.33
N PHE A 46 19.49 -12.36 -0.27
CA PHE A 46 19.56 -10.98 0.18
C PHE A 46 20.45 -10.86 1.42
N GLU A 47 21.35 -9.89 1.40
CA GLU A 47 22.11 -9.44 2.55
C GLU A 47 21.94 -7.93 2.69
N VAL A 48 21.64 -7.46 3.89
CA VAL A 48 21.43 -6.04 4.15
C VAL A 48 22.24 -5.60 5.35
N VAL A 49 23.14 -4.65 5.15
CA VAL A 49 23.93 -4.01 6.21
C VAL A 49 23.31 -2.66 6.53
N GLY A 50 23.28 -2.30 7.83
CA GLY A 50 22.72 -1.02 8.29
C GLY A 50 21.25 -1.07 8.71
N LEU A 51 20.66 -2.27 8.80
CA LEU A 51 19.32 -2.46 9.35
C LEU A 51 19.22 -1.88 10.76
N PRO A 52 18.20 -1.05 11.07
CA PRO A 52 17.97 -0.62 12.43
C PRO A 52 17.50 -1.78 13.32
N VAL A 53 17.65 -1.62 14.64
CA VAL A 53 17.19 -2.59 15.62
C VAL A 53 15.70 -2.86 15.44
N GLY A 54 15.31 -4.14 15.42
CA GLY A 54 13.92 -4.56 15.25
C GLY A 54 13.46 -4.68 13.80
N VAL A 55 14.37 -4.48 12.83
CA VAL A 55 14.11 -4.67 11.40
C VAL A 55 15.01 -5.76 10.84
N GLU A 56 14.42 -6.66 10.05
CA GLU A 56 15.11 -7.76 9.38
C GLU A 56 14.74 -7.82 7.90
N VAL A 57 15.50 -8.61 7.13
CA VAL A 57 15.15 -8.98 5.76
C VAL A 57 14.87 -10.48 5.74
N ASP A 58 13.72 -10.89 5.21
CA ASP A 58 13.38 -12.30 5.09
C ASP A 58 14.04 -12.95 3.86
N SER A 59 13.81 -14.27 3.68
CA SER A 59 14.38 -15.03 2.56
C SER A 59 13.84 -14.59 1.18
N GLU A 60 12.71 -13.90 1.12
CA GLU A 60 12.14 -13.35 -0.11
C GLU A 60 12.65 -11.94 -0.42
N GLY A 61 13.46 -11.34 0.46
CA GLY A 61 13.95 -9.97 0.31
C GLY A 61 12.94 -8.93 0.80
N ILE A 62 12.03 -9.28 1.70
CA ILE A 62 11.09 -8.34 2.30
C ILE A 62 11.68 -7.80 3.60
N LEU A 63 11.79 -6.47 3.72
CA LEU A 63 12.02 -5.82 5.00
C LEU A 63 10.80 -6.02 5.90
N ARG A 64 11.04 -6.56 7.09
CA ARG A 64 10.03 -6.86 8.11
C ARG A 64 10.41 -6.32 9.47
N GLY A 65 9.43 -6.16 10.35
CA GLY A 65 9.63 -5.79 11.75
C GLY A 65 8.94 -4.49 12.12
N THR A 66 9.48 -3.76 13.09
CA THR A 66 8.92 -2.48 13.56
C THR A 66 9.93 -1.37 13.36
N ALA A 67 9.48 -0.25 12.79
CA ALA A 67 10.31 0.93 12.63
C ALA A 67 10.78 1.46 13.99
N PRO A 68 12.03 1.97 14.09
CA PRO A 68 12.48 2.69 15.27
C PRO A 68 11.50 3.76 15.74
N VAL A 69 11.43 3.98 17.05
CA VAL A 69 10.64 5.08 17.62
C VAL A 69 11.35 6.42 17.41
N GLU A 70 12.68 6.39 17.37
CA GLU A 70 13.49 7.56 17.07
C GLU A 70 13.47 7.86 15.57
N ARG A 71 13.30 9.14 15.25
CA ARG A 71 13.29 9.63 13.87
C ARG A 71 14.71 9.65 13.32
N GLY A 72 14.86 9.36 12.05
CA GLY A 72 16.17 9.35 11.41
C GLY A 72 16.19 8.68 10.05
N GLU A 73 17.34 8.75 9.41
CA GLU A 73 17.62 8.13 8.11
C GLU A 73 18.56 6.94 8.33
N HIS A 74 18.19 5.77 7.83
CA HIS A 74 18.98 4.55 7.91
C HIS A 74 19.39 4.13 6.49
N ASN A 75 20.68 4.23 6.18
CA ASN A 75 21.23 3.78 4.90
C ASN A 75 21.44 2.27 4.91
N LEU A 76 20.63 1.56 4.14
CA LEU A 76 20.68 0.12 3.98
C LEU A 76 21.51 -0.24 2.75
N ALA A 77 22.69 -0.84 2.97
CA ALA A 77 23.48 -1.40 1.89
C ALA A 77 22.93 -2.79 1.55
N VAL A 78 22.25 -2.90 0.42
CA VAL A 78 21.57 -4.12 -0.04
C VAL A 78 22.45 -4.82 -1.06
N THR A 79 22.80 -6.08 -0.80
CA THR A 79 23.47 -6.96 -1.75
C THR A 79 22.55 -8.14 -2.10
N VAL A 80 22.33 -8.36 -3.38
CA VAL A 80 21.52 -9.47 -3.91
C VAL A 80 22.41 -10.35 -4.77
N THR A 81 22.41 -11.65 -4.50
CA THR A 81 23.28 -12.64 -5.17
C THR A 81 22.50 -13.81 -5.74
N ASN A 82 22.99 -14.38 -6.83
CA ASN A 82 22.56 -15.68 -7.37
C ASN A 82 23.74 -16.39 -8.06
N ALA A 83 23.49 -17.52 -8.70
CA ALA A 83 24.51 -18.31 -9.41
C ALA A 83 25.20 -17.57 -10.58
N LYS A 84 24.61 -16.47 -11.09
CA LYS A 84 25.09 -15.70 -12.23
C LYS A 84 25.83 -14.41 -11.83
N GLY A 85 25.80 -14.02 -10.55
CA GLY A 85 26.51 -12.83 -10.07
C GLY A 85 25.87 -12.16 -8.86
N ALA A 86 26.20 -10.88 -8.69
CA ALA A 86 25.72 -10.05 -7.59
C ALA A 86 25.36 -8.63 -8.08
N ALA A 87 24.40 -8.01 -7.41
CA ALA A 87 24.10 -6.59 -7.50
C ALA A 87 24.15 -5.95 -6.12
N THR A 88 24.49 -4.67 -6.05
CA THR A 88 24.48 -3.90 -4.80
C THR A 88 23.87 -2.52 -5.04
N ALA A 89 23.07 -2.06 -4.08
CA ALA A 89 22.45 -0.75 -4.09
C ALA A 89 22.30 -0.22 -2.66
N SER A 90 22.02 1.07 -2.52
CA SER A 90 21.66 1.68 -1.24
C SER A 90 20.17 2.01 -1.25
N VAL A 91 19.47 1.64 -0.18
CA VAL A 91 18.08 2.03 0.08
C VAL A 91 18.05 2.79 1.40
N GLU A 92 17.52 4.00 1.41
CA GLU A 92 17.38 4.78 2.62
C GLU A 92 16.00 4.55 3.25
N LEU A 93 15.97 3.99 4.46
CA LEU A 93 14.77 3.90 5.28
C LEU A 93 14.67 5.17 6.12
N VAL A 94 13.68 6.01 5.83
CA VAL A 94 13.44 7.30 6.48
C VAL A 94 12.31 7.13 7.51
N VAL A 95 12.67 7.17 8.78
CA VAL A 95 11.73 7.12 9.91
C VAL A 95 11.27 8.54 10.22
N GLY A 96 10.03 8.87 9.84
CA GLY A 96 9.48 10.22 9.94
C GLY A 96 8.00 10.32 9.56
N ASP A 97 7.50 11.53 9.31
CA ASP A 97 6.07 11.72 9.02
C ASP A 97 5.71 11.56 7.53
N THR A 98 6.71 11.64 6.67
CA THR A 98 6.53 11.58 5.21
C THR A 98 6.57 10.13 4.74
N LEU A 99 5.42 9.65 4.28
CA LEU A 99 5.30 8.38 3.57
C LEU A 99 5.43 8.62 2.06
N ALA A 100 5.49 7.54 1.27
CA ALA A 100 5.49 7.60 -0.20
C ALA A 100 6.50 8.59 -0.79
N LEU A 101 7.76 8.54 -0.30
CA LEU A 101 8.88 9.37 -0.79
C LEU A 101 9.19 9.17 -2.27
N THR A 102 8.73 8.07 -2.85
CA THR A 102 8.62 7.84 -4.28
C THR A 102 7.16 7.54 -4.63
N PRO A 103 6.72 7.78 -5.88
CA PRO A 103 5.35 7.44 -6.29
C PRO A 103 4.98 6.00 -5.93
N PRO A 104 3.81 5.76 -5.29
CA PRO A 104 3.37 4.41 -4.97
C PRO A 104 3.07 3.64 -6.27
N MET A 105 3.63 2.43 -6.39
CA MET A 105 3.40 1.54 -7.52
C MET A 105 2.58 0.33 -7.09
N GLY A 106 1.60 -0.07 -7.89
CA GLY A 106 0.70 -1.14 -7.53
C GLY A 106 -0.46 -1.31 -8.51
N TRP A 107 -1.54 -1.87 -8.00
CA TRP A 107 -2.77 -2.15 -8.74
C TRP A 107 -4.00 -1.68 -7.95
N ASN A 108 -5.09 -1.39 -8.65
CA ASN A 108 -6.37 -1.03 -8.07
C ASN A 108 -7.51 -1.80 -8.76
N SER A 109 -8.51 -2.24 -7.98
CA SER A 109 -9.56 -3.13 -8.45
C SER A 109 -10.59 -2.54 -9.40
N TRP A 110 -10.77 -1.22 -9.40
CA TRP A 110 -11.93 -0.57 -9.99
C TRP A 110 -12.07 -0.80 -11.50
N ASN A 111 -11.02 -0.54 -12.27
CA ASN A 111 -11.10 -0.51 -13.74
C ASN A 111 -11.42 -1.87 -14.38
N VAL A 112 -11.19 -2.97 -13.66
CA VAL A 112 -11.44 -4.34 -14.16
C VAL A 112 -12.64 -4.97 -13.48
N TYR A 113 -12.72 -4.85 -12.16
CA TYR A 113 -13.71 -5.58 -11.38
C TYR A 113 -14.89 -4.73 -10.95
N ALA A 114 -14.73 -3.41 -10.83
CA ALA A 114 -15.76 -2.49 -10.33
C ALA A 114 -16.45 -3.07 -9.09
N SER A 115 -17.78 -3.23 -9.13
CA SER A 115 -18.59 -3.78 -8.04
C SER A 115 -18.45 -5.29 -7.82
N ARG A 116 -17.60 -5.98 -8.58
CA ARG A 116 -17.37 -7.44 -8.49
C ARG A 116 -16.06 -7.80 -7.76
N VAL A 117 -15.47 -6.84 -7.05
CA VAL A 117 -14.28 -7.10 -6.22
C VAL A 117 -14.61 -8.07 -5.09
N SER A 118 -13.68 -8.96 -4.78
CA SER A 118 -13.76 -9.93 -3.67
C SER A 118 -12.37 -10.23 -3.12
N ALA A 119 -12.28 -10.83 -1.94
CA ALA A 119 -11.02 -11.27 -1.36
C ALA A 119 -10.24 -12.23 -2.28
N ASP A 120 -10.94 -13.16 -2.93
CA ASP A 120 -10.36 -14.10 -3.89
C ASP A 120 -9.78 -13.39 -5.13
N VAL A 121 -10.45 -12.37 -5.66
CA VAL A 121 -9.92 -11.54 -6.74
C VAL A 121 -8.63 -10.84 -6.29
N VAL A 122 -8.66 -10.18 -5.13
CA VAL A 122 -7.51 -9.43 -4.61
C VAL A 122 -6.32 -10.35 -4.37
N LEU A 123 -6.53 -11.51 -3.74
CA LEU A 123 -5.46 -12.46 -3.44
C LEU A 123 -4.87 -13.08 -4.71
N ARG A 124 -5.69 -13.45 -5.69
CA ARG A 124 -5.16 -13.95 -6.98
C ARG A 124 -4.38 -12.88 -7.74
N THR A 125 -4.82 -11.62 -7.72
CA THR A 125 -4.06 -10.53 -8.33
C THR A 125 -2.76 -10.26 -7.59
N ALA A 126 -2.75 -10.32 -6.26
CA ALA A 126 -1.54 -10.22 -5.46
C ALA A 126 -0.54 -11.34 -5.80
N GLN A 127 -0.99 -12.59 -5.89
CA GLN A 127 -0.15 -13.70 -6.32
C GLN A 127 0.38 -13.51 -7.75
N ALA A 128 -0.47 -13.08 -8.68
CA ALA A 128 -0.04 -12.79 -10.05
C ALA A 128 1.01 -11.69 -10.14
N MET A 129 0.98 -10.68 -9.26
CA MET A 129 2.01 -9.65 -9.19
C MET A 129 3.37 -10.20 -8.71
N VAL A 130 3.35 -11.23 -7.87
CA VAL A 130 4.57 -11.97 -7.47
C VAL A 130 5.05 -12.84 -8.63
N ASP A 131 4.17 -13.69 -9.17
CA ASP A 131 4.50 -14.69 -10.21
C ASP A 131 4.98 -14.05 -11.53
N SER A 132 4.53 -12.84 -11.83
CA SER A 132 4.94 -12.10 -13.03
C SER A 132 6.19 -11.25 -12.83
N GLY A 133 6.71 -11.13 -11.60
CA GLY A 133 7.85 -10.29 -11.27
C GLY A 133 7.53 -8.80 -11.14
N MET A 134 6.25 -8.41 -11.10
CA MET A 134 5.87 -7.02 -10.84
C MET A 134 6.32 -6.57 -9.44
N ARG A 135 6.22 -7.44 -8.42
CA ARG A 135 6.80 -7.18 -7.08
C ARG A 135 8.29 -6.89 -7.18
N ASP A 136 9.00 -7.66 -7.99
CA ASP A 136 10.45 -7.55 -8.20
C ASP A 136 10.87 -6.29 -8.98
N LEU A 137 9.91 -5.59 -9.58
CA LEU A 137 10.07 -4.30 -10.26
C LEU A 137 9.57 -3.12 -9.42
N GLY A 138 9.09 -3.35 -8.19
CA GLY A 138 8.69 -2.32 -7.24
C GLY A 138 7.18 -2.07 -7.11
N TYR A 139 6.33 -2.84 -7.81
CA TYR A 139 4.88 -2.79 -7.58
C TYR A 139 4.54 -3.49 -6.27
N GLN A 140 4.01 -2.74 -5.30
CA GLN A 140 3.90 -3.21 -3.92
C GLN A 140 2.52 -2.97 -3.28
N TYR A 141 1.64 -2.18 -3.89
CA TYR A 141 0.28 -1.94 -3.38
C TYR A 141 -0.77 -2.75 -4.15
N ILE A 142 -1.66 -3.44 -3.44
CA ILE A 142 -2.87 -4.07 -3.98
C ILE A 142 -4.08 -3.35 -3.35
N ASN A 143 -4.78 -2.54 -4.13
CA ASN A 143 -5.80 -1.63 -3.60
C ASN A 143 -7.21 -2.14 -3.91
N ILE A 144 -8.01 -2.32 -2.85
CA ILE A 144 -9.45 -2.52 -2.92
C ILE A 144 -10.11 -1.15 -3.14
N ASP A 145 -10.90 -1.02 -4.19
CA ASP A 145 -11.72 0.17 -4.45
C ASP A 145 -13.14 0.01 -3.86
N ASP A 146 -14.13 0.77 -4.32
CA ASP A 146 -15.50 0.72 -3.79
C ASP A 146 -16.16 -0.69 -3.89
N HIS A 147 -17.30 -0.88 -3.20
CA HIS A 147 -18.10 -2.11 -3.10
C HIS A 147 -17.52 -3.27 -2.26
N TRP A 148 -16.52 -3.02 -1.42
CA TRP A 148 -16.10 -4.00 -0.40
C TRP A 148 -17.04 -4.06 0.82
N HIS A 149 -17.82 -3.00 1.00
CA HIS A 149 -18.69 -2.74 2.14
C HIS A 149 -19.82 -3.76 2.30
N ALA A 150 -20.12 -4.13 3.55
CA ALA A 150 -21.42 -4.69 3.91
C ALA A 150 -22.55 -3.69 3.61
N PRO A 151 -23.83 -4.12 3.57
CA PRO A 151 -24.95 -3.22 3.33
C PRO A 151 -25.03 -2.06 4.33
N GLU A 152 -24.63 -2.30 5.58
CA GLU A 152 -24.65 -1.32 6.67
C GLU A 152 -23.39 -1.40 7.52
N ARG A 153 -23.08 -0.32 8.24
CA ARG A 153 -22.08 -0.32 9.31
C ARG A 153 -22.53 -1.21 10.46
N ALA A 154 -21.59 -1.61 11.33
CA ALA A 154 -21.95 -2.21 12.60
C ALA A 154 -22.76 -1.22 13.47
N SER A 155 -23.48 -1.74 14.47
CA SER A 155 -24.30 -0.93 15.38
C SER A 155 -23.50 0.08 16.20
N ASP A 156 -22.20 -0.15 16.38
CA ASP A 156 -21.25 0.77 17.03
C ASP A 156 -20.61 1.77 16.05
N GLY A 157 -21.04 1.78 14.79
CA GLY A 157 -20.56 2.68 13.75
C GLY A 157 -19.33 2.17 12.99
N ARG A 158 -18.72 1.05 13.39
CA ARG A 158 -17.55 0.51 12.68
C ARG A 158 -17.89 0.12 11.24
N PRO A 159 -16.95 0.31 10.30
CA PRO A 159 -17.13 -0.18 8.95
C PRO A 159 -17.02 -1.71 8.95
N VAL A 160 -17.83 -2.37 8.11
CA VAL A 160 -17.89 -3.84 8.01
C VAL A 160 -17.79 -4.23 6.54
N ALA A 161 -17.02 -5.29 6.24
CA ALA A 161 -16.91 -5.83 4.89
C ALA A 161 -18.07 -6.79 4.58
N ASN A 162 -18.45 -6.88 3.31
CA ASN A 162 -19.47 -7.83 2.87
C ASN A 162 -18.95 -9.26 3.07
N SER A 163 -19.63 -10.04 3.92
CA SER A 163 -19.25 -11.42 4.24
C SER A 163 -19.38 -12.40 3.06
N GLU A 164 -20.14 -12.06 2.01
CA GLU A 164 -20.23 -12.90 0.80
C GLU A 164 -18.99 -12.77 -0.09
N THR A 165 -18.40 -11.56 -0.16
CA THR A 165 -17.23 -11.29 -1.02
C THR A 165 -15.91 -11.24 -0.25
N PHE A 166 -15.95 -10.99 1.06
CA PHE A 166 -14.81 -10.91 1.99
C PHE A 166 -15.09 -11.78 3.23
N GLY A 167 -15.35 -13.07 3.03
CA GLY A 167 -15.85 -13.98 4.08
C GLY A 167 -14.97 -14.10 5.33
N GLU A 168 -13.65 -14.08 5.19
CA GLU A 168 -12.71 -14.08 6.33
C GLU A 168 -12.38 -12.66 6.83
N GLY A 169 -13.00 -11.64 6.24
CA GLY A 169 -12.79 -10.23 6.54
C GLY A 169 -11.53 -9.63 5.89
N ILE A 170 -11.37 -8.32 6.09
CA ILE A 170 -10.25 -7.56 5.51
C ILE A 170 -8.93 -7.87 6.22
N ALA A 171 -8.95 -8.13 7.53
CA ALA A 171 -7.74 -8.47 8.29
C ALA A 171 -7.05 -9.73 7.76
N ALA A 172 -7.80 -10.82 7.56
CA ALA A 172 -7.26 -12.06 7.00
C ALA A 172 -6.71 -11.85 5.57
N LEU A 173 -7.37 -11.01 4.77
CA LEU A 173 -6.89 -10.65 3.44
C LEU A 173 -5.60 -9.83 3.50
N ALA A 174 -5.48 -8.89 4.44
CA ALA A 174 -4.27 -8.11 4.65
C ALA A 174 -3.12 -9.03 5.05
N ASP A 175 -3.32 -9.94 6.00
CA ASP A 175 -2.31 -10.91 6.43
C ASP A 175 -1.81 -11.76 5.24
N ALA A 176 -2.72 -12.22 4.38
CA ALA A 176 -2.36 -12.98 3.18
C ALA A 176 -1.54 -12.14 2.18
N VAL A 177 -1.93 -10.87 1.96
CA VAL A 177 -1.22 -9.93 1.09
C VAL A 177 0.16 -9.56 1.65
N HIS A 178 0.27 -9.37 2.96
CA HIS A 178 1.51 -9.09 3.69
C HIS A 178 2.46 -10.30 3.69
N GLY A 179 1.90 -11.51 3.71
CA GLY A 179 2.63 -12.76 3.50
C GLY A 179 3.37 -12.78 2.16
N LEU A 180 2.77 -12.19 1.12
CA LEU A 180 3.38 -12.03 -0.20
C LEU A 180 4.33 -10.81 -0.31
N GLY A 181 4.58 -10.10 0.80
CA GLY A 181 5.43 -8.90 0.83
C GLY A 181 4.81 -7.68 0.13
N LEU A 182 3.49 -7.72 -0.11
CA LEU A 182 2.71 -6.63 -0.69
C LEU A 182 1.97 -5.86 0.41
N LYS A 183 1.35 -4.74 0.06
CA LYS A 183 0.61 -3.83 0.95
C LYS A 183 -0.84 -3.74 0.53
N LEU A 184 -1.75 -3.75 1.48
CA LEU A 184 -3.19 -3.68 1.20
C LEU A 184 -3.68 -2.23 1.25
N GLY A 185 -4.32 -1.78 0.17
CA GLY A 185 -5.09 -0.54 0.16
C GLY A 185 -6.58 -0.79 0.29
N ILE A 186 -7.29 0.16 0.89
CA ILE A 186 -8.76 0.18 1.00
C ILE A 186 -9.32 1.53 0.52
N TYR A 187 -10.65 1.59 0.39
CA TYR A 187 -11.38 2.74 -0.10
C TYR A 187 -12.46 3.19 0.89
N SER A 188 -12.66 4.49 1.01
CA SER A 188 -13.81 5.12 1.64
C SER A 188 -14.06 6.50 1.01
N ASP A 189 -15.00 7.27 1.55
CA ASP A 189 -15.41 8.57 1.01
C ASP A 189 -15.59 9.59 2.14
N ALA A 190 -15.16 10.84 1.91
CA ALA A 190 -15.40 11.96 2.83
C ALA A 190 -16.86 12.45 2.82
N GLY A 191 -17.78 11.78 2.14
CA GLY A 191 -19.23 11.97 2.16
C GLY A 191 -19.96 11.00 3.08
N THR A 192 -21.29 11.13 3.10
CA THR A 192 -22.17 10.19 3.83
C THR A 192 -22.31 8.85 3.12
N MET A 193 -22.06 8.81 1.82
CA MET A 193 -22.01 7.62 0.99
C MET A 193 -20.81 7.67 0.08
N THR A 194 -20.35 6.51 -0.37
CA THR A 194 -19.37 6.40 -1.44
C THR A 194 -19.98 6.70 -2.80
N CYS A 195 -19.15 6.88 -3.84
CA CYS A 195 -19.63 7.05 -5.21
C CYS A 195 -20.53 5.88 -5.69
N GLY A 196 -20.23 4.65 -5.29
CA GLY A 196 -21.02 3.44 -5.51
C GLY A 196 -22.22 3.28 -4.56
N LYS A 197 -22.52 4.29 -3.74
CA LYS A 197 -23.65 4.35 -2.79
C LYS A 197 -23.56 3.32 -1.65
N CYS A 198 -22.35 2.94 -1.24
CA CYS A 198 -22.11 2.26 0.03
C CYS A 198 -22.00 3.28 1.17
N PHE A 199 -21.88 2.84 2.43
CA PHE A 199 -21.65 3.79 3.54
C PHE A 199 -20.32 4.53 3.37
N GLY A 200 -20.32 5.86 3.51
CA GLY A 200 -19.11 6.70 3.49
C GLY A 200 -18.51 6.91 4.89
N GLY A 201 -17.35 7.55 4.98
CA GLY A 201 -16.57 7.74 6.21
C GLY A 201 -16.88 9.03 7.00
N TYR A 202 -17.67 9.95 6.46
CA TYR A 202 -17.93 11.24 7.12
C TYR A 202 -18.57 11.08 8.50
N GLY A 203 -17.94 11.66 9.53
CA GLY A 203 -18.38 11.59 10.93
C GLY A 203 -17.92 10.33 11.68
N TYR A 204 -17.29 9.38 11.00
CA TYR A 204 -16.75 8.14 11.57
C TYR A 204 -15.22 8.04 11.43
N GLU A 205 -14.54 9.12 11.05
CA GLU A 205 -13.15 9.11 10.59
C GLU A 205 -12.19 8.45 11.59
N ARG A 206 -12.37 8.72 12.89
CA ARG A 206 -11.56 8.09 13.96
C ARG A 206 -11.80 6.58 14.04
N ILE A 207 -13.07 6.16 14.06
CA ILE A 207 -13.45 4.75 14.17
C ILE A 207 -13.00 3.99 12.93
N ASP A 208 -13.15 4.59 11.75
CA ASP A 208 -12.72 4.02 10.47
C ASP A 208 -11.21 3.86 10.43
N ALA A 209 -10.44 4.90 10.77
CA ALA A 209 -8.98 4.84 10.81
C ALA A 209 -8.46 3.77 11.78
N GLU A 210 -9.01 3.70 13.00
CA GLU A 210 -8.68 2.67 13.97
C GLU A 210 -9.00 1.26 13.46
N THR A 211 -10.14 1.10 12.78
CA THR A 211 -10.57 -0.17 12.22
C THR A 211 -9.65 -0.60 11.06
N TYR A 212 -9.35 0.30 10.12
CA TYR A 212 -8.43 0.04 9.02
C TYR A 212 -7.04 -0.32 9.52
N ALA A 213 -6.55 0.39 10.53
CA ALA A 213 -5.28 0.06 11.17
C ALA A 213 -5.32 -1.34 11.83
N SER A 214 -6.41 -1.68 12.53
CA SER A 214 -6.57 -3.01 13.14
C SER A 214 -6.65 -4.15 12.12
N TRP A 215 -7.07 -3.85 10.89
CA TRP A 215 -7.11 -4.82 9.79
C TRP A 215 -5.80 -4.91 9.01
N GLY A 216 -4.77 -4.13 9.33
CA GLY A 216 -3.51 -4.17 8.59
C GLY A 216 -3.52 -3.38 7.27
N VAL A 217 -4.43 -2.42 7.09
CA VAL A 217 -4.43 -1.55 5.90
C VAL A 217 -3.17 -0.66 5.88
N ASP A 218 -2.63 -0.45 4.68
CA ASP A 218 -1.42 0.34 4.42
C ASP A 218 -1.66 1.56 3.52
N LEU A 219 -2.83 1.63 2.88
CA LEU A 219 -3.25 2.77 2.06
C LEU A 219 -4.76 2.99 2.17
N LEU A 220 -5.18 4.24 2.33
CA LEU A 220 -6.57 4.66 2.18
C LEU A 220 -6.71 5.58 0.97
N LYS A 221 -7.48 5.16 -0.04
CA LYS A 221 -8.07 6.06 -1.03
C LYS A 221 -9.35 6.66 -0.42
N TYR A 222 -9.41 7.99 -0.36
CA TYR A 222 -10.54 8.70 0.26
C TYR A 222 -11.16 9.64 -0.77
N ASP A 223 -12.37 9.28 -1.20
CA ASP A 223 -13.12 9.96 -2.25
C ASP A 223 -13.93 11.14 -1.70
N TYR A 224 -14.70 11.80 -2.56
CA TYR A 224 -15.44 13.01 -2.21
C TYR A 224 -16.86 13.08 -2.80
N CYS A 225 -17.48 11.93 -3.11
CA CYS A 225 -18.88 11.88 -3.49
C CYS A 225 -19.79 12.20 -2.30
N PHE A 226 -21.03 12.65 -2.57
CA PHE A 226 -22.00 12.97 -1.50
C PHE A 226 -21.48 13.95 -0.42
N ALA A 227 -20.51 14.78 -0.78
CA ALA A 227 -19.91 15.81 0.08
C ALA A 227 -20.15 17.22 -0.51
N PRO A 228 -20.19 18.28 0.32
CA PRO A 228 -20.34 19.64 -0.17
C PRO A 228 -19.19 20.08 -1.08
N SER A 229 -19.50 20.83 -2.14
CA SER A 229 -18.51 21.27 -3.15
C SER A 229 -17.49 22.29 -2.63
N SER A 230 -17.72 22.89 -1.45
CA SER A 230 -16.85 23.91 -0.84
C SER A 230 -15.43 23.40 -0.63
N ALA A 231 -14.45 24.19 -1.05
CA ALA A 231 -13.03 23.90 -0.88
C ALA A 231 -12.63 23.86 0.61
N ASP A 232 -13.19 24.75 1.43
CA ASP A 232 -12.89 24.83 2.86
C ASP A 232 -13.41 23.59 3.60
N VAL A 233 -14.61 23.14 3.23
CA VAL A 233 -15.19 21.90 3.76
C VAL A 233 -14.36 20.70 3.32
N ALA A 234 -13.91 20.63 2.07
CA ALA A 234 -13.06 19.55 1.59
C ALA A 234 -11.76 19.48 2.39
N ARG A 235 -11.05 20.61 2.51
CA ARG A 235 -9.81 20.69 3.30
C ARG A 235 -10.04 20.24 4.74
N SER A 236 -11.12 20.68 5.36
CA SER A 236 -11.47 20.25 6.73
C SER A 236 -11.69 18.75 6.81
N ARG A 237 -12.51 18.14 5.94
CA ARG A 237 -12.82 16.70 5.98
C ARG A 237 -11.58 15.83 5.69
N TYR A 238 -10.77 16.20 4.71
CA TYR A 238 -9.51 15.51 4.43
C TYR A 238 -8.51 15.64 5.57
N THR A 239 -8.42 16.82 6.21
CA THR A 239 -7.57 17.02 7.40
C THR A 239 -8.03 16.14 8.56
N THR A 240 -9.34 16.03 8.79
CA THR A 240 -9.90 15.17 9.85
C THR A 240 -9.49 13.71 9.65
N MET A 241 -9.69 13.14 8.46
CA MET A 241 -9.27 11.77 8.17
C MET A 241 -7.76 11.60 8.21
N GLY A 242 -6.99 12.54 7.64
CA GLY A 242 -5.53 12.50 7.69
C GLY A 242 -4.98 12.49 9.13
N ASN A 243 -5.57 13.27 10.03
CA ASN A 243 -5.22 13.27 11.45
C ASN A 243 -5.64 11.97 12.14
N ALA A 244 -6.81 11.41 11.81
CA ALA A 244 -7.25 10.13 12.33
C ALA A 244 -6.28 9.00 11.94
N LEU A 245 -5.86 8.94 10.67
CA LEU A 245 -4.85 7.98 10.18
C LEU A 245 -3.49 8.17 10.87
N LYS A 246 -3.06 9.41 11.10
CA LYS A 246 -1.83 9.74 11.85
C LYS A 246 -1.86 9.29 13.30
N ALA A 247 -3.03 9.25 13.93
CA ALA A 247 -3.21 8.82 15.31
C ALA A 247 -3.20 7.29 15.49
N THR A 248 -3.22 6.52 14.40
CA THR A 248 -3.15 5.05 14.45
C THR A 248 -1.72 4.55 14.64
N ASN A 249 -1.57 3.27 14.97
CA ASN A 249 -0.29 2.57 15.08
C ASN A 249 0.22 2.03 13.73
N ARG A 250 -0.28 2.53 12.58
CA ARG A 250 0.14 2.09 11.25
C ARG A 250 0.56 3.26 10.34
N SER A 251 1.47 2.96 9.43
CA SER A 251 1.88 3.86 8.34
C SER A 251 0.92 3.73 7.16
N ILE A 252 -0.23 4.41 7.25
CA ILE A 252 -1.25 4.38 6.18
C ILE A 252 -1.01 5.55 5.21
N VAL A 253 -0.72 5.23 3.95
CA VAL A 253 -0.66 6.22 2.85
C VAL A 253 -2.05 6.79 2.61
N PHE A 254 -2.16 8.11 2.51
CA PHE A 254 -3.44 8.78 2.32
C PHE A 254 -3.57 9.35 0.91
N SER A 255 -4.40 8.71 0.09
CA SER A 255 -4.68 9.11 -1.30
C SER A 255 -5.95 9.96 -1.36
N VAL A 256 -5.77 11.27 -1.49
CA VAL A 256 -6.85 12.26 -1.65
C VAL A 256 -7.47 12.15 -3.04
N CYS A 257 -8.79 11.94 -3.11
CA CYS A 257 -9.51 11.78 -4.36
C CYS A 257 -10.73 12.72 -4.43
N GLU A 258 -10.49 13.96 -4.86
CA GLU A 258 -11.54 14.96 -5.09
C GLU A 258 -11.58 15.42 -6.55
N TRP A 259 -11.00 14.65 -7.46
CA TRP A 259 -10.97 14.89 -8.92
C TRP A 259 -10.29 16.21 -9.35
N GLY A 260 -9.57 16.87 -8.42
CA GLY A 260 -8.80 18.08 -8.71
C GLY A 260 -9.60 19.38 -8.71
N PHE A 261 -10.91 19.34 -8.45
CA PHE A 261 -11.78 20.53 -8.57
C PHE A 261 -11.45 21.62 -7.55
N ARG A 262 -10.88 21.27 -6.38
CA ARG A 262 -10.50 22.23 -5.33
C ARG A 262 -8.98 22.41 -5.23
N LYS A 263 -8.25 22.16 -6.32
CA LYS A 263 -6.80 22.36 -6.44
C LYS A 263 -6.02 21.66 -5.32
N PRO A 264 -6.12 20.33 -5.18
CA PRO A 264 -5.55 19.59 -4.05
C PRO A 264 -4.03 19.71 -3.98
N TRP A 265 -3.37 19.96 -5.12
CA TRP A 265 -1.93 20.26 -5.17
C TRP A 265 -1.50 21.50 -4.37
N GLN A 266 -2.43 22.33 -3.88
CA GLN A 266 -2.13 23.49 -3.03
C GLN A 266 -2.25 23.20 -1.52
N TRP A 267 -2.86 22.08 -1.12
CA TRP A 267 -3.20 21.84 0.30
C TRP A 267 -3.07 20.38 0.77
N ALA A 268 -3.04 19.40 -0.14
CA ALA A 268 -2.84 17.99 0.19
C ALA A 268 -1.33 17.66 0.19
N HIS A 269 -0.64 18.01 1.27
CA HIS A 269 0.78 17.71 1.50
C HIS A 269 0.98 17.00 2.85
#